data_AF-A0A1C5M8E9-F1
#
_entry.id   AF-A0A1C5M8E9-F1
#
_cell.length_a   1.000
_cell.length_b   1.000
_cell.length_c   1.000
_cell.angle_alpha   90.00
_cell.angle_beta   90.00
_cell.angle_gamma   90.00
#
_symmetry.space_group_name_H-M   'P 1'
#
loop_
_entity.id
_entity.type
_entity.pdbx_description
1 polymer ?
#
loop_
_entity_poly.entity_id
_entity_poly.type
_entity_poly.pdbx_seq_one_letter_code
_entity_poly.pdbx_strand_id
1 'polypeptide(L)' 'MEAKELGAFIAGIRKEKQITQAELAKRLHVTDKAVSRWERGVSHS' A
#
# COMPACT_ATOMS: atom_id res chain seq x y z
N MET A 1 12.64 -4.66 -10.73
CA MET A 1 11.25 -5.11 -10.61
C MET A 1 10.93 -5.24 -9.12
N GLU A 2 10.82 -4.14 -8.37
CA GLU A 2 11.09 -4.24 -6.91
C GLU A 2 10.12 -3.45 -5.99
N ALA A 3 9.69 -2.23 -6.33
CA ALA A 3 8.80 -1.45 -5.44
C ALA A 3 7.57 -0.86 -6.14
N LYS A 4 7.69 -0.47 -7.42
CA LYS A 4 6.56 0.08 -8.19
C LYS A 4 5.48 -0.96 -8.50
N GLU A 5 5.88 -2.20 -8.80
CA GLU A 5 4.94 -3.29 -9.10
C GLU A 5 4.18 -3.72 -7.85
N LEU A 6 4.86 -3.81 -6.70
CA LEU A 6 4.24 -4.05 -5.41
C LEU A 6 3.25 -2.93 -5.03
N GLY A 7 3.65 -1.67 -5.22
CA GLY A 7 2.78 -0.51 -4.97
C GLY A 7 1.51 -0.52 -5.80
N ALA A 8 1.64 -0.82 -7.10
CA ALA A 8 0.51 -0.94 -8.01
C ALA A 8 -0.41 -2.11 -7.62
N PHE A 9 0.16 -3.25 -7.23
CA PHE A 9 -0.59 -4.43 -6.77
C PHE A 9 -1.40 -4.15 -5.51
N ILE A 10 -0.77 -3.53 -4.50
CA ILE A 10 -1.43 -3.14 -3.24
C ILE A 10 -2.57 -2.15 -3.52
N ALA A 11 -2.32 -1.14 -4.36
CA ALA A 11 -3.35 -0.17 -4.74
C ALA A 11 -4.51 -0.84 -5.50
N GLY A 12 -4.23 -1.84 -6.33
CA GLY A 12 -5.22 -2.65 -7.03
C GLY A 12 -6.15 -3.37 -6.06
N ILE A 13 -5.60 -4.17 -5.13
CA ILE A 13 -6.38 -4.89 -4.11
C ILE A 13 -7.20 -3.92 -3.26
N ARG A 14 -6.60 -2.79 -2.87
CA ARG A 14 -7.28 -1.78 -2.05
C ARG A 14 -8.52 -1.24 -2.75
N LYS A 15 -8.41 -0.93 -4.05
CA LYS A 15 -9.51 -0.45 -4.89
C LYS A 15 -10.56 -1.52 -5.14
N GLU A 16 -10.14 -2.76 -5.41
CA GLU A 16 -11.04 -3.91 -5.60
C GLU A 16 -11.90 -4.16 -4.36
N LYS A 17 -11.30 -4.08 -3.18
CA LYS A 17 -12.00 -4.22 -1.90
C LYS A 17 -12.72 -2.95 -1.43
N GLN A 18 -12.61 -1.86 -2.19
CA GLN A 18 -13.20 -0.55 -1.86
C GLN A 18 -12.85 -0.03 -0.45
N ILE A 19 -11.63 -0.30 0.02
CA ILE A 19 -11.16 0.10 1.35
C ILE A 19 -10.18 1.28 1.26
N THR A 20 -9.99 1.99 2.38
CA THR A 20 -9.02 3.09 2.47
C THR A 20 -7.62 2.57 2.79
N GLN A 21 -6.58 3.41 2.63
CA GLN A 21 -5.21 3.04 3.03
C GLN A 21 -5.14 2.75 4.54
N ALA A 22 -5.88 3.48 5.37
CA ALA A 22 -5.95 3.27 6.81
C ALA A 22 -6.61 1.93 7.18
N GLU A 23 -7.66 1.56 6.45
CA GLU A 23 -8.34 0.28 6.65
C GLU A 23 -7.45 -0.91 6.25
N LEU A 24 -6.73 -0.79 5.13
CA LEU A 24 -5.73 -1.78 4.73
C LEU A 24 -4.58 -1.87 5.75
N ALA A 25 -4.12 -0.72 6.25
CA ALA A 25 -3.05 -0.66 7.25
C ALA A 25 -3.44 -1.36 8.56
N LYS A 26 -4.68 -1.16 9.04
CA LYS A 26 -5.22 -1.86 10.21
C LYS A 26 -5.20 -3.38 10.03
N ARG A 27 -5.62 -3.87 8.87
CA ARG A 27 -5.67 -5.31 8.55
C ARG A 27 -4.29 -5.95 8.46
N LEU A 28 -3.30 -5.18 8.00
CA LEU A 28 -1.91 -5.62 7.88
C LEU A 28 -1.06 -5.31 9.12
N HIS A 29 -1.66 -4.71 10.17
CA HIS A 29 -0.97 -4.27 11.38
C HIS A 29 0.23 -3.35 11.10
N VAL A 30 0.11 -2.50 10.10
CA VAL A 30 1.11 -1.47 9.75
C VAL A 30 0.50 -0.08 9.85
N THR A 31 1.33 0.94 9.64
CA THR A 31 0.84 2.32 9.55
C THR A 31 0.27 2.62 8.17
N ASP A 32 -0.74 3.49 8.12
CA ASP A 32 -1.25 4.08 6.89
C ASP A 32 -0.14 4.75 6.05
N LYS A 33 0.84 5.37 6.72
CA LYS A 33 2.04 5.92 6.10
C LYS A 33 2.89 4.86 5.39
N ALA A 34 3.00 3.65 5.95
CA ALA A 34 3.71 2.54 5.30
C ALA A 34 2.99 2.11 4.01
N VAL A 35 1.67 1.94 4.07
CA VAL A 35 0.84 1.64 2.88
C VAL A 35 0.98 2.74 1.82
N SER A 36 0.96 4.01 2.22
CA SER A 36 1.18 5.15 1.31
C SER A 36 2.56 5.15 0.65
N ARG A 37 3.61 4.71 1.35
CA ARG A 37 4.97 4.59 0.79
C ARG A 37 5.06 3.44 -0.21
N TRP A 38 4.46 2.30 0.13
CA TRP A 38 4.40 1.14 -0.77
C TRP A 38 3.65 1.48 -2.05
N GLU A 39 2.44 2.05 -1.95
CA GLU A 39 1.63 2.42 -3.12
C GLU A 39 2.34 3.44 -4.04
N ARG A 40 3.17 4.32 -3.47
CA ARG A 40 3.94 5.31 -4.24
C ARG A 40 5.33 4.82 -4.69
N GLY A 41 5.76 3.64 -4.23
CA GLY A 41 7.10 3.11 -4.51
C GLY A 41 8.25 3.92 -3.90
N VAL A 42 8.00 4.63 -2.80
CA VAL A 42 9.02 5.45 -2.11
C VAL A 42 9.60 4.66 -0.94
N SER A 43 10.59 3.82 -1.22
CA SER A 43 11.47 3.26 -0.19
C SER A 43 12.59 4.26 0.04
N HIS A 44 12.59 4.94 1.19
CA HIS A 44 13.78 5.68 1.60
C HIS A 44 14.91 4.67 1.81
N SER A 45 15.96 4.81 1.02
CA SER A 45 17.30 4.27 1.31
C SER A 45 17.81 4.80 2.65
#